data_AF-A0A1I0B3M2-F1
#
_entry.id   AF-A0A1I0B3M2-F1
#
_cell.length_a   1.000
_cell.length_b   1.000
_cell.length_c   1.000
_cell.angle_alpha   90.00
_cell.angle_beta   90.00
_cell.angle_gamma   90.00
#
_symmetry.space_group_name_H-M   'P 1'
#
loop_
_entity.id
_entity.type
_entity.pdbx_description
1 polymer ?
#
loop_
_entity_poly.entity_id
_entity_poly.type
_entity_poly.pdbx_seq_one_letter_code
_entity_poly.pdbx_strand_id
1 'polypeptide(L)'
;MANTDIDALNSFLRGELSAVETYRQASKHIKSDLARTELDACRQDHEARVAAIKERIQSLGGQPADSSGLWGTFAKVVQGGADLLGEKAAIDALEQGEDHGLADYNRDMDKLHGAARTFARQQLLPAQKHTHARISRLKHNPNLH
;
A
#
# COMPACT_ATOMS: atom_id res chain seq x y z
N MET A 1 -13.73 -12.60 18.64
CA MET A 1 -12.78 -12.93 17.55
C MET A 1 -13.18 -12.25 16.24
N ALA A 2 -14.38 -12.46 15.70
CA ALA A 2 -14.79 -11.81 14.44
C ALA A 2 -14.68 -10.27 14.46
N ASN A 3 -15.07 -9.60 15.56
CA ASN A 3 -15.00 -8.14 15.66
C ASN A 3 -13.55 -7.61 15.61
N THR A 4 -12.62 -8.26 16.32
CA THR A 4 -11.20 -7.89 16.31
C THR A 4 -10.53 -8.16 14.97
N ASP A 5 -10.95 -9.23 14.27
CA ASP A 5 -10.46 -9.54 12.93
C ASP A 5 -10.95 -8.50 11.90
N ILE A 6 -12.22 -8.09 11.99
CA ILE A 6 -12.79 -7.03 11.14
C ILE A 6 -12.06 -5.70 11.35
N ASP A 7 -11.76 -5.34 12.60
CA ASP A 7 -11.04 -4.10 12.93
C ASP A 7 -9.62 -4.11 12.35
N ALA A 8 -8.90 -5.22 12.50
CA ALA A 8 -7.55 -5.39 11.97
C ALA A 8 -7.55 -5.39 10.42
N LEU A 9 -8.51 -6.10 9.79
CA LEU A 9 -8.65 -6.09 8.34
C LEU A 9 -9.02 -4.70 7.82
N ASN A 10 -9.86 -3.94 8.51
CA ASN A 10 -10.16 -2.55 8.16
C ASN A 10 -8.94 -1.64 8.32
N SER A 11 -8.06 -1.92 9.28
CA SER A 11 -6.76 -1.24 9.38
C SER A 11 -5.89 -1.52 8.16
N PHE A 12 -5.81 -2.77 7.70
CA PHE A 12 -5.10 -3.11 6.45
C PHE A 12 -5.77 -2.53 5.22
N LEU A 13 -7.11 -2.48 5.17
CA LEU A 13 -7.85 -1.89 4.06
C LEU A 13 -7.51 -0.40 3.91
N ARG A 14 -7.51 0.32 5.03
CA ARG A 14 -6.98 1.68 5.16
C ARG A 14 -5.45 1.74 5.09
N GLY A 15 -4.74 0.66 4.83
CA GLY A 15 -3.31 0.60 4.51
C GLY A 15 -3.08 0.40 3.01
N GLU A 16 -4.06 -0.16 2.32
CA GLU A 16 -4.03 -0.34 0.86
C GLU A 16 -4.63 0.86 0.12
N LEU A 17 -5.67 1.51 0.66
CA LEU A 17 -6.37 2.61 -0.04
C LEU A 17 -5.49 3.85 -0.32
N SER A 18 -4.68 4.32 0.62
CA SER A 18 -3.68 5.37 0.34
C SER A 18 -2.48 4.84 -0.36
N ALA A 19 -2.12 3.56 -0.29
CA ALA A 19 -1.10 3.10 -1.22
C ALA A 19 -1.59 3.38 -2.65
N VAL A 20 -2.83 2.98 -2.98
CA VAL A 20 -3.46 3.33 -4.27
C VAL A 20 -3.46 4.85 -4.55
N GLU A 21 -3.86 5.69 -3.59
CA GLU A 21 -3.84 7.16 -3.76
C GLU A 21 -2.42 7.71 -3.95
N THR A 22 -1.45 7.16 -3.22
CA THR A 22 -0.05 7.57 -3.21
C THR A 22 0.60 7.27 -4.54
N TYR A 23 0.39 6.07 -5.08
CA TYR A 23 0.84 5.72 -6.42
C TYR A 23 0.21 6.59 -7.49
N ARG A 24 -1.11 6.88 -7.41
CA ARG A 24 -1.77 7.79 -8.36
C ARG A 24 -1.17 9.20 -8.36
N GLN A 25 -0.78 9.68 -7.20
CA GLN A 25 -0.15 11.00 -7.07
C GLN A 25 1.31 10.98 -7.52
N ALA A 26 2.10 9.99 -7.09
CA ALA A 26 3.49 9.82 -7.51
C ALA A 26 3.62 9.69 -9.04
N SER A 27 2.71 8.95 -9.70
CA SER A 27 2.70 8.77 -11.17
C SER A 27 2.61 10.08 -11.96
N LYS A 28 2.14 11.18 -11.35
CA LYS A 28 2.11 12.51 -11.99
C LYS A 28 3.51 13.12 -12.14
N HIS A 29 4.47 12.68 -11.33
CA HIS A 29 5.84 13.20 -11.27
C HIS A 29 6.88 12.29 -11.93
N ILE A 30 6.47 11.09 -12.35
CA ILE A 30 7.34 10.15 -13.08
C ILE A 30 7.44 10.58 -14.54
N LYS A 31 8.65 10.52 -15.11
CA LYS A 31 8.92 10.79 -16.53
C LYS A 31 9.29 9.51 -17.29
N SER A 32 10.08 8.62 -16.66
CA SER A 32 10.53 7.36 -17.28
C SER A 32 9.38 6.39 -17.52
N ASP A 33 9.28 5.84 -18.73
CA ASP A 33 8.30 4.80 -19.07
C ASP A 33 8.47 3.55 -18.19
N LEU A 34 9.71 3.16 -17.89
CA LEU A 34 10.00 2.04 -17.00
C LEU A 34 9.39 2.27 -15.61
N ALA A 35 9.62 3.44 -15.02
CA ALA A 35 9.06 3.76 -13.72
C ALA A 35 7.54 3.86 -13.76
N ARG A 36 6.95 4.40 -14.84
CA ARG A 36 5.49 4.43 -15.01
C ARG A 36 4.91 3.01 -15.01
N THR A 37 5.50 2.09 -15.75
CA THR A 37 5.06 0.68 -15.79
C THR A 37 5.17 0.01 -14.43
N GLU A 38 6.28 0.20 -13.72
CA GLU A 38 6.46 -0.42 -12.39
C GLU A 38 5.51 0.16 -11.34
N LEU A 39 5.29 1.48 -11.33
CA LEU A 39 4.31 2.12 -10.44
C LEU A 39 2.89 1.65 -10.75
N ASP A 40 2.53 1.53 -12.03
CA ASP A 40 1.20 1.09 -12.41
C ASP A 40 0.93 -0.36 -11.98
N ALA A 41 1.91 -1.24 -12.15
CA ALA A 41 1.82 -2.61 -11.67
C ALA A 41 1.65 -2.68 -10.15
N CYS A 42 2.44 -1.91 -9.39
CA CYS A 42 2.31 -1.89 -7.93
C CYS A 42 0.96 -1.31 -7.48
N ARG A 43 0.48 -0.25 -8.14
CA ARG A 43 -0.86 0.32 -7.89
C ARG A 43 -1.97 -0.72 -8.10
N GLN A 44 -1.89 -1.49 -9.18
CA GLN A 44 -2.84 -2.57 -9.46
C GLN A 44 -2.77 -3.67 -8.41
N ASP A 45 -1.57 -4.02 -7.94
CA ASP A 45 -1.39 -4.99 -6.84
C ASP A 45 -2.05 -4.50 -5.53
N HIS A 46 -1.98 -3.19 -5.22
CA HIS A 46 -2.72 -2.60 -4.10
C HIS A 46 -4.23 -2.62 -4.32
N GLU A 47 -4.72 -2.28 -5.52
CA GLU A 47 -6.15 -2.34 -5.86
C GLU A 47 -6.71 -3.76 -5.73
N ALA A 48 -5.93 -4.77 -6.12
CA ALA A 48 -6.28 -6.17 -5.94
C ALA A 48 -6.38 -6.55 -4.44
N ARG A 49 -5.44 -6.07 -3.61
CA ARG A 49 -5.52 -6.27 -2.15
C ARG A 49 -6.71 -5.55 -1.53
N VAL A 50 -7.03 -4.32 -1.95
CA VAL A 50 -8.25 -3.60 -1.54
C VAL A 50 -9.49 -4.46 -1.80
N ALA A 51 -9.62 -5.02 -3.01
CA ALA A 51 -10.75 -5.85 -3.37
C ALA A 51 -10.84 -7.11 -2.50
N ALA A 52 -9.73 -7.83 -2.33
CA ALA A 52 -9.67 -9.05 -1.52
C ALA A 52 -9.99 -8.80 -0.04
N ILE A 53 -9.50 -7.70 0.53
CA ILE A 53 -9.77 -7.34 1.94
C ILE A 53 -11.24 -6.94 2.11
N LYS A 54 -11.82 -6.17 1.18
CA LYS A 54 -13.25 -5.80 1.21
C LYS A 54 -14.15 -7.04 1.21
N GLU A 55 -13.90 -7.96 0.28
CA GLU A 55 -14.62 -9.24 0.21
C GLU A 55 -14.48 -10.01 1.52
N ARG A 56 -13.26 -10.09 2.08
CA ARG A 56 -13.02 -10.79 3.33
C ARG A 56 -13.81 -10.17 4.50
N ILE A 57 -13.79 -8.85 4.65
CA ILE A 57 -14.53 -8.14 5.69
C ILE A 57 -16.04 -8.42 5.56
N GLN A 58 -16.59 -8.33 4.34
CA GLN A 58 -18.00 -8.60 4.07
C GLN A 58 -18.39 -10.05 4.41
N SER A 59 -17.54 -11.03 4.06
CA SER A 59 -17.78 -12.44 4.40
C SER A 59 -17.80 -12.73 5.91
N LEU A 60 -17.17 -11.87 6.71
CA LEU A 60 -17.19 -11.92 8.17
C LEU A 60 -18.38 -11.14 8.78
N GLY A 61 -19.25 -10.55 7.95
CA GLY A 61 -20.37 -9.70 8.38
C GLY A 61 -19.98 -8.27 8.76
N GLY A 62 -18.75 -7.84 8.46
CA GLY A 62 -18.27 -6.49 8.72
C GLY A 62 -18.57 -5.50 7.60
N GLN A 63 -18.43 -4.22 7.90
CA GLN A 63 -18.49 -3.13 6.92
C GLN A 63 -17.06 -2.70 6.54
N PRO A 64 -16.66 -2.79 5.26
CA PRO A 64 -15.34 -2.32 4.83
C PRO A 64 -15.24 -0.79 4.85
N ALA A 65 -14.07 -0.27 5.20
CA ALA A 65 -13.76 1.14 5.03
C ALA A 65 -13.86 1.56 3.55
N ASP A 66 -14.41 2.75 3.33
CA ASP A 66 -14.60 3.36 2.02
C ASP A 66 -13.47 4.32 1.64
N SER A 67 -12.73 4.80 2.64
CA SER A 67 -11.65 5.77 2.51
C SER A 67 -10.42 5.33 3.29
N SER A 68 -9.29 5.85 2.85
CA SER A 68 -7.98 5.71 3.47
C SER A 68 -7.91 6.39 4.85
N GLY A 69 -8.77 7.38 5.11
CA GLY A 69 -8.75 8.20 6.32
C GLY A 69 -7.63 9.26 6.30
N LEU A 70 -7.29 9.83 7.46
CA LEU A 70 -6.18 10.78 7.60
C LEU A 70 -4.84 10.03 7.58
N TRP A 71 -4.33 9.71 6.39
CA TRP A 71 -3.01 9.09 6.28
C TRP A 71 -1.90 10.13 6.43
N GLY A 72 -1.37 10.19 7.64
CA GLY A 72 -0.42 11.22 8.10
C GLY A 72 0.71 11.56 7.11
N THR A 73 1.73 10.71 6.99
CA THR A 73 2.98 11.03 6.26
C THR A 73 2.75 11.40 4.79
N PHE A 74 1.75 10.81 4.12
CA PHE A 74 1.49 11.12 2.72
C PHE A 74 0.78 12.47 2.54
N ALA A 75 -0.19 12.82 3.40
CA ALA A 75 -0.78 14.16 3.40
C ALA A 75 0.30 15.26 3.54
N LYS A 76 1.37 14.99 4.30
CA LYS A 76 2.53 15.90 4.45
C LYS A 76 3.42 15.97 3.21
N VAL A 77 3.66 14.85 2.52
CA VAL A 77 4.44 14.83 1.26
C VAL A 77 3.72 15.61 0.15
N VAL A 78 2.40 15.46 0.06
CA VAL A 78 1.56 16.18 -0.92
C VAL A 78 1.50 17.68 -0.60
N GLN A 79 1.40 18.06 0.68
CA GLN A 79 1.46 19.47 1.10
C GLN A 79 2.86 20.09 0.95
N GLY A 80 3.93 19.28 0.94
CA GLY A 80 5.32 19.73 0.96
C GLY A 80 5.92 20.17 -0.39
N GLY A 81 5.15 20.15 -1.49
CA GLY A 81 5.59 20.62 -2.80
C GLY A 81 6.35 19.58 -3.63
N ALA A 82 5.70 18.45 -3.94
CA ALA A 82 6.22 17.43 -4.87
C ALA A 82 6.54 18.00 -6.28
N ASP A 83 5.93 19.13 -6.66
CA ASP A 83 6.17 19.82 -7.93
C ASP A 83 7.64 20.27 -8.12
N LEU A 84 8.41 20.43 -7.03
CA LEU A 84 9.80 20.89 -7.08
C LEU A 84 10.86 19.78 -6.95
N LEU A 85 10.49 18.58 -6.49
CA LEU A 85 11.47 17.54 -6.11
C LEU A 85 11.65 16.42 -7.15
N GLY A 86 10.75 16.32 -8.14
CA GLY A 86 10.89 15.44 -9.30
C GLY A 86 10.71 13.94 -9.03
N GLU A 87 11.07 13.13 -10.03
CA GLU A 87 10.82 11.67 -10.08
C GLU A 87 11.47 10.90 -8.92
N LYS A 88 12.70 11.25 -8.54
CA LYS A 88 13.42 10.57 -7.46
C LYS A 88 12.71 10.70 -6.11
N ALA A 89 12.24 11.91 -5.77
CA ALA A 89 11.53 12.14 -4.52
C ALA A 89 10.18 11.42 -4.48
N ALA A 90 9.50 11.28 -5.62
CA ALA A 90 8.28 10.48 -5.72
C ALA A 90 8.57 9.00 -5.44
N ILE A 91 9.66 8.44 -5.99
CA ILE A 91 10.06 7.05 -5.74
C ILE A 91 10.51 6.86 -4.28
N ASP A 92 11.25 7.81 -3.70
CA ASP A 92 11.66 7.76 -2.29
C ASP A 92 10.46 7.80 -1.33
N ALA A 93 9.42 8.58 -1.66
CA ALA A 93 8.19 8.63 -0.88
C ALA A 93 7.39 7.32 -0.99
N LEU A 94 7.36 6.70 -2.18
CA LEU A 94 6.74 5.40 -2.39
C LEU A 94 7.43 4.31 -1.56
N GLU A 95 8.77 4.25 -1.56
CA GLU A 95 9.49 3.24 -0.77
C GLU A 95 9.21 3.38 0.73
N GLN A 96 9.21 4.61 1.26
CA GLN A 96 8.83 4.87 2.66
C GLN A 96 7.39 4.44 2.96
N GLY A 97 6.47 4.62 2.00
CA GLY A 97 5.10 4.12 2.09
C GLY A 97 5.04 2.59 2.17
N GLU A 98 5.80 1.91 1.32
CA GLU A 98 5.90 0.44 1.30
C GLU A 98 6.53 -0.11 2.59
N ASP A 99 7.56 0.55 3.13
CA ASP A 99 8.18 0.22 4.42
C ASP A 99 7.15 0.30 5.55
N HIS A 100 6.35 1.38 5.57
CA HIS A 100 5.31 1.57 6.55
C HIS A 100 4.21 0.50 6.43
N GLY A 101 3.73 0.24 5.22
CA GLY A 101 2.73 -0.81 4.97
C GLY A 101 3.22 -2.20 5.37
N LEU A 102 4.48 -2.53 5.06
CA LEU A 102 5.09 -3.79 5.48
C LEU A 102 5.20 -3.88 7.01
N ALA A 103 5.58 -2.80 7.69
CA ALA A 103 5.63 -2.75 9.14
C ALA A 103 4.23 -2.93 9.77
N ASP A 104 3.20 -2.29 9.20
CA ASP A 104 1.82 -2.41 9.65
C ASP A 104 1.30 -3.85 9.54
N TYR A 105 1.51 -4.50 8.40
CA TYR A 105 1.15 -5.90 8.24
C TYR A 105 1.82 -6.80 9.28
N ASN A 106 3.13 -6.63 9.51
CA ASN A 106 3.85 -7.46 10.47
C ASN A 106 3.40 -7.19 11.91
N ARG A 107 3.22 -5.92 12.30
CA ARG A 107 2.81 -5.52 13.65
C ARG A 107 1.42 -6.04 14.00
N ASP A 108 0.48 -5.96 13.08
CA ASP A 108 -0.93 -6.23 13.36
C ASP A 108 -1.35 -7.67 12.96
N MET A 109 -0.44 -8.47 12.41
CA MET A 109 -0.70 -9.86 12.01
C MET A 109 -1.27 -10.72 13.16
N ASP A 110 -0.76 -10.53 14.37
CA ASP A 110 -1.17 -11.31 15.54
C ASP A 110 -2.57 -10.94 16.06
N LYS A 111 -3.13 -9.80 15.61
CA LYS A 111 -4.51 -9.40 15.91
C LYS A 111 -5.55 -10.20 15.12
N LEU A 112 -5.14 -10.78 13.99
CA LEU A 112 -6.00 -11.65 13.18
C LEU A 112 -5.99 -13.08 13.73
N HIS A 113 -7.07 -13.82 13.54
CA HIS A 113 -7.17 -15.22 14.00
C HIS A 113 -7.64 -16.17 12.89
N GLY A 114 -7.35 -17.47 13.07
CA GLY A 114 -7.82 -18.55 12.21
C GLY A 114 -7.65 -18.25 10.72
N ALA A 115 -8.75 -18.39 9.96
CA ALA A 115 -8.74 -18.17 8.52
C ALA A 115 -8.41 -16.71 8.11
N ALA A 116 -8.69 -15.70 8.95
CA ALA A 116 -8.32 -14.32 8.66
C ALA A 116 -6.79 -14.13 8.74
N ARG A 117 -6.14 -14.73 9.74
CA ARG A 117 -4.67 -14.74 9.84
C ARG A 117 -4.04 -15.50 8.67
N THR A 118 -4.58 -16.66 8.31
CA THR A 118 -4.11 -17.43 7.16
C THR A 118 -4.20 -16.62 5.87
N PHE A 119 -5.33 -15.95 5.62
CA PHE A 119 -5.52 -15.04 4.49
C PHE A 119 -4.45 -13.94 4.46
N ALA A 120 -4.24 -13.22 5.56
CA ALA A 120 -3.23 -12.17 5.62
C ALA A 120 -1.80 -12.69 5.40
N ARG A 121 -1.44 -13.84 5.99
CA ARG A 121 -0.09 -14.42 5.87
C ARG A 121 0.20 -15.00 4.49
N GLN A 122 -0.80 -15.57 3.82
CA GLN A 122 -0.61 -16.30 2.56
C GLN A 122 -0.89 -15.44 1.32
N GLN A 123 -1.71 -14.39 1.45
CA GLN A 123 -2.09 -13.54 0.31
C GLN A 123 -1.57 -12.12 0.45
N LEU A 124 -1.89 -11.44 1.56
CA LEU A 124 -1.59 -10.01 1.70
C LEU A 124 -0.10 -9.72 1.92
N LEU A 125 0.52 -10.36 2.91
CA LEU A 125 1.91 -10.10 3.27
C LEU A 125 2.90 -10.43 2.12
N PRO A 126 2.77 -11.56 1.40
CA PRO A 126 3.64 -11.83 0.26
C PRO A 126 3.48 -10.81 -0.86
N ALA A 127 2.23 -10.38 -1.15
CA ALA A 127 1.97 -9.36 -2.15
C ALA A 127 2.54 -7.99 -1.75
N GLN A 128 2.44 -7.59 -0.48
CA GLN A 128 3.10 -6.38 0.03
C GLN A 128 4.62 -6.44 -0.09
N LYS A 129 5.24 -7.59 0.20
CA LYS A 129 6.70 -7.75 0.02
C LYS A 129 7.11 -7.64 -1.44
N HIS A 130 6.24 -8.07 -2.36
CA HIS A 130 6.51 -7.96 -3.80
C HIS A 130 6.43 -6.51 -4.29
N THR A 131 5.44 -5.72 -3.87
CA THR A 131 5.37 -4.28 -4.20
C THR A 131 6.55 -3.52 -3.61
N HIS A 132 6.88 -3.77 -2.34
CA HIS A 132 8.08 -3.21 -1.68
C HIS A 132 9.37 -3.51 -2.46
N ALA A 133 9.60 -4.78 -2.81
CA ALA A 133 10.79 -5.18 -3.55
C ALA A 133 10.87 -4.54 -4.95
N ARG A 134 9.74 -4.33 -5.63
CA ARG A 134 9.69 -3.64 -6.93
C ARG A 134 10.13 -2.18 -6.78
N ILE A 135 9.56 -1.45 -5.83
CA ILE A 135 9.92 -0.05 -5.62
C ILE A 135 11.36 0.10 -5.13
N SER A 136 11.81 -0.77 -4.23
CA SER A 136 13.20 -0.73 -3.78
C SER A 136 14.17 -0.97 -4.94
N ARG A 137 13.88 -1.92 -5.84
CA ARG A 137 14.68 -2.09 -7.07
C ARG A 137 14.62 -0.87 -7.98
N LEU A 138 13.45 -0.25 -8.12
CA LEU A 138 13.28 0.94 -8.95
C LEU A 138 14.12 2.11 -8.43
N LYS A 139 14.10 2.36 -7.12
CA LYS A 139 14.91 3.41 -6.46
C LYS A 139 16.41 3.24 -6.68
N HIS A 140 16.90 2.00 -6.61
CA HIS A 140 18.32 1.69 -6.74
C HIS A 140 18.75 1.43 -8.18
N ASN A 141 17.88 1.65 -9.17
CA ASN A 141 18.20 1.45 -10.58
C ASN A 141 19.08 2.60 -11.10
N PRO A 142 20.32 2.32 -11.56
CA PRO A 142 21.24 3.37 -12.04
C PRO A 142 20.81 3.98 -13.39
N ASN A 143 19.81 3.40 -14.07
CA ASN A 143 19.29 3.91 -15.33
C ASN A 143 18.10 4.88 -15.15
N LEU A 144 17.75 5.20 -13.90
CA LEU A 144 16.74 6.19 -13.54
C LEU A 144 17.44 7.52 -13.17
N HIS A 145 17.89 8.24 -14.19
CA HIS A 145 18.53 9.57 -14.10
C HIS A 145 17.97 10.52 -15.16
#